data_AF-A0A1H2LLS4-F1
#
_entry.id   AF-A0A1H2LLS4-F1
#
_cell.length_a   1.000
_cell.length_b   1.000
_cell.length_c   1.000
_cell.angle_alpha   90.00
_cell.angle_beta   90.00
_cell.angle_gamma   90.00
#
_symmetry.space_group_name_H-M   'P 1'
#
loop_
_entity.id
_entity.type
_entity.pdbx_description
1 polymer ?
#
loop_
_entity_poly.entity_id
_entity_poly.type
_entity_poly.pdbx_seq_one_letter_code
_entity_poly.pdbx_strand_id
1 'polypeptide(L)' 'MDKRFFGPATPFAATAALAVSILAYALLWGLGLVFVVLLLVIGAVGTVAHGRTRQVSTGIATGTLVFVVGFAVAGVFFLN' A
#
# COMPACT_ATOMS: atom_id res chain seq x y z
N MET A 1 31.40 -24.73 15.78
CA MET A 1 30.69 -23.48 15.40
C MET A 1 31.12 -22.39 16.37
N ASP A 2 31.80 -21.37 15.85
CA ASP A 2 32.36 -20.27 16.62
C ASP A 2 31.22 -19.38 17.14
N LYS A 3 31.02 -19.32 18.46
CA LYS A 3 29.88 -18.59 19.08
C LYS A 3 30.10 -17.07 19.14
N ARG A 4 31.21 -16.58 18.57
CA ARG A 4 31.68 -15.20 18.71
C ARG A 4 30.76 -14.15 18.06
N PHE A 5 29.96 -14.55 17.06
CA PHE A 5 29.07 -13.65 16.32
C PHE A 5 27.58 -13.94 16.54
N PHE A 6 27.22 -15.17 16.94
CA PHE A 6 25.83 -15.63 16.99
C PHE A 6 25.61 -16.53 18.22
N GLY A 7 24.80 -16.06 19.18
CA GLY A 7 24.37 -16.84 20.35
C GLY A 7 23.31 -17.90 19.97
N PRO A 8 23.01 -18.87 20.83
CA PRO A 8 22.08 -19.98 20.53
C PRO A 8 20.69 -19.53 20.05
N ALA A 9 20.23 -18.35 20.47
CA ALA A 9 18.94 -17.78 20.12
C ALA A 9 18.91 -16.97 18.81
N THR A 10 20.08 -16.54 18.31
CA THR A 10 20.17 -15.67 17.12
C THR A 10 19.57 -16.26 15.82
N PRO A 11 19.69 -17.56 15.50
CA PRO A 11 19.02 -18.10 14.32
C PRO A 11 17.48 -18.08 14.45
N PHE A 12 16.95 -18.31 15.65
CA PHE A 12 15.50 -18.24 15.90
C PHE A 12 14.97 -16.80 15.78
N ALA A 13 15.72 -15.83 16.29
CA ALA A 13 15.39 -14.41 16.15
C ALA A 13 15.41 -13.96 14.67
N ALA A 14 16.36 -14.44 13.88
CA ALA A 14 16.44 -14.15 12.45
C ALA A 14 15.21 -14.70 11.69
N THR A 15 14.80 -15.94 11.96
CA THR A 15 13.59 -16.53 11.37
C THR A 15 12.33 -15.78 11.78
N ALA A 16 12.21 -15.40 13.05
CA ALA A 16 11.08 -14.60 13.54
C ALA A 16 11.04 -13.22 12.87
N ALA A 17 12.19 -12.56 12.72
CA ALA A 17 12.27 -11.27 12.04
C ALA A 17 11.86 -11.37 10.56
N LEU A 18 12.26 -12.44 9.86
CA LEU A 18 11.81 -12.70 8.49
C LEU A 18 10.29 -12.87 8.41
N ALA A 19 9.70 -13.68 9.29
CA ALA A 19 8.25 -13.86 9.34
C ALA A 19 7.50 -12.54 9.61
N VAL A 20 8.00 -11.73 10.56
CA VAL A 20 7.44 -10.41 10.87
C VAL A 20 7.60 -9.45 9.69
N SER A 21 8.71 -9.50 8.95
CA SER A 21 8.91 -8.63 7.78
C SER A 21 7.89 -8.89 6.66
N ILE A 22 7.54 -10.16 6.42
CA ILE A 22 6.52 -10.54 5.44
C ILE A 22 5.15 -10.02 5.88
N LEU A 23 4.82 -10.18 7.16
CA LEU A 23 3.57 -9.66 7.73
C LEU A 23 3.49 -8.13 7.61
N ALA A 24 4.57 -7.42 7.95
CA ALA A 24 4.65 -5.97 7.84
C ALA A 24 4.44 -5.50 6.38
N TYR A 25 5.04 -6.21 5.42
CA TYR A 25 4.84 -5.93 4.01
C TYR A 25 3.38 -6.12 3.58
N ALA A 26 2.74 -7.22 3.98
CA ALA A 26 1.33 -7.48 3.70
C ALA A 26 0.42 -6.39 4.31
N LEU A 27 0.69 -5.98 5.55
CA LEU A 27 -0.06 -4.91 6.22
C LEU A 27 0.14 -3.55 5.54
N LEU A 28 1.34 -3.25 5.05
CA LEU A 28 1.60 -2.01 4.32
C LEU A 28 0.81 -1.95 3.01
N TRP A 29 0.74 -3.06 2.28
CA TRP A 29 -0.13 -3.18 1.09
C TRP A 29 -1.60 -3.04 1.44
N GLY A 30 -2.05 -3.70 2.51
CA GLY A 30 -3.42 -3.59 3.00
C GLY A 30 -3.79 -2.14 3.35
N LEU A 31 -2.90 -1.44 4.07
CA LEU A 31 -3.08 -0.03 4.40
C LEU A 31 -3.14 0.85 3.14
N GLY A 32 -2.27 0.59 2.17
CA GLY A 32 -2.30 1.27 0.87
C GLY A 32 -3.63 1.10 0.14
N LEU A 33 -4.19 -0.12 0.10
CA LEU A 33 -5.51 -0.38 -0.48
C LEU A 33 -6.62 0.38 0.25
N VAL A 34 -6.59 0.41 1.59
CA VAL A 34 -7.56 1.18 2.38
C VAL A 34 -7.49 2.68 2.02
N PHE A 35 -6.29 3.25 1.89
CA PHE A 35 -6.12 4.64 1.47
C PHE A 35 -6.68 4.90 0.07
N VAL A 36 -6.42 4.03 -0.90
CA VAL A 36 -6.96 4.16 -2.26
C VAL A 36 -8.49 4.19 -2.25
N VAL A 37 -9.13 3.28 -1.50
CA VAL A 37 -10.60 3.24 -1.37
C VAL A 37 -11.12 4.52 -0.72
N LEU A 38 -10.49 5.00 0.36
CA LEU A 38 -10.89 6.25 1.02
C LEU A 38 -10.79 7.45 0.08
N LEU A 39 -9.72 7.56 -0.70
CA LEU A 39 -9.55 8.65 -1.67
C LEU A 39 -10.63 8.61 -2.76
N LEU A 40 -10.98 7.41 -3.25
CA LEU A 40 -12.09 7.26 -4.20
C LEU A 40 -13.43 7.66 -3.59
N VAL A 41 -13.72 7.25 -2.36
CA VAL A 41 -14.97 7.63 -1.66
C VAL A 41 -15.04 9.13 -1.46
N ILE A 42 -13.97 9.75 -0.96
CA ILE A 42 -13.89 11.22 -0.77
C ILE A 42 -14.08 11.93 -2.11
N GLY A 43 -13.38 11.48 -3.15
CA GLY A 43 -13.49 12.03 -4.49
C GLY A 43 -14.92 11.94 -5.04
N ALA A 44 -15.55 10.77 -4.91
CA ALA A 44 -16.92 10.53 -5.36
C ALA A 44 -17.94 11.39 -4.60
N VAL A 45 -17.90 11.40 -3.27
CA VAL A 45 -18.81 12.22 -2.45
C VAL A 45 -18.61 13.71 -2.73
N GLY A 46 -17.37 14.14 -2.90
CA GLY A 46 -17.03 15.53 -3.19
C GLY A 46 -17.47 16.01 -4.57
N THR A 47 -17.89 15.13 -5.48
CA THR A 47 -18.48 15.54 -6.77
C THR A 47 -19.84 16.23 -6.61
N VAL A 48 -20.55 15.95 -5.51
CA VAL A 48 -21.85 16.56 -5.16
C VAL A 48 -21.67 17.96 -4.53
N ALA A 49 -20.44 18.32 -4.14
CA ALA A 49 -20.13 19.63 -3.63
C ALA A 49 -20.14 20.70 -4.74
N HIS A 50 -20.04 21.98 -4.35
CA HIS A 50 -20.01 23.11 -5.27
C HIS A 50 -18.69 23.90 -5.16
N GLY A 51 -18.36 24.65 -6.21
CA GLY A 51 -17.19 25.52 -6.25
C GLY A 51 -15.86 24.76 -6.14
N ARG A 52 -14.92 25.33 -5.39
CA ARG A 52 -13.54 24.83 -5.25
C ARG A 52 -13.48 23.39 -4.70
N THR A 53 -14.41 23.02 -3.81
CA THR A 53 -14.47 21.68 -3.22
C THR A 53 -14.70 20.60 -4.27
N ARG A 54 -15.58 20.85 -5.25
CA ARG A 54 -15.84 19.93 -6.36
C ARG A 54 -14.60 19.75 -7.22
N GLN A 55 -13.90 20.83 -7.54
CA GLN A 55 -12.69 20.79 -8.34
C GLN A 55 -11.58 19.97 -7.66
N VAL A 56 -11.32 20.21 -6.37
CA VAL A 56 -10.33 19.45 -5.60
C VAL A 56 -10.70 17.97 -5.53
N SER A 57 -11.96 17.67 -5.23
CA SER A 57 -12.44 16.29 -5.10
C SER A 57 -12.37 15.52 -6.43
N THR A 58 -12.65 16.21 -7.54
CA THR A 58 -12.49 15.65 -8.89
C THR A 58 -11.02 15.35 -9.17
N GLY A 59 -10.10 16.25 -8.81
CA GLY A 59 -8.67 16.01 -8.93
C GLY A 59 -8.19 14.80 -8.12
N ILE A 60 -8.67 14.65 -6.89
CA ILE A 60 -8.40 13.47 -6.05
C ILE A 60 -8.91 12.19 -6.71
N ALA A 61 -10.16 12.19 -7.20
CA ALA A 61 -10.76 11.04 -7.86
C ALA A 61 -9.98 10.65 -9.12
N THR A 62 -9.70 11.61 -10.00
CA THR A 62 -8.96 11.36 -11.25
C THR A 62 -7.54 10.88 -10.98
N GLY A 63 -6.81 11.52 -10.05
CA GLY A 63 -5.45 11.09 -9.69
C GLY A 63 -5.44 9.67 -9.13
N THR A 64 -6.40 9.33 -8.28
CA THR A 64 -6.54 7.98 -7.72
C THR A 64 -6.86 6.94 -8.81
N LEU A 65 -7.75 7.27 -9.75
CA LEU A 65 -8.06 6.39 -10.89
C LEU A 65 -6.85 6.15 -11.79
N VAL A 66 -6.08 7.20 -12.10
CA VAL A 66 -4.84 7.07 -12.89
C VAL A 66 -3.83 6.17 -12.18
N PHE A 67 -3.66 6.34 -10.86
CA PHE A 67 -2.81 5.46 -10.07
C PHE A 67 -3.26 4.01 -10.13
N VAL A 68 -4.55 3.72 -9.90
CA VAL A 68 -5.10 2.35 -9.91
C VAL A 68 -4.93 1.69 -11.28
N VAL A 69 -5.26 2.40 -12.36
CA VAL A 69 -5.11 1.88 -13.73
C VAL A 69 -3.64 1.66 -14.06
N GLY A 70 -2.76 2.62 -13.76
CA GLY A 70 -1.33 2.48 -14.01
C GLY A 70 -0.71 1.32 -13.21
N PHE A 71 -1.10 1.17 -11.95
CA PHE A 71 -0.66 0.06 -11.11
C PHE A 71 -1.16 -1.30 -11.64
N ALA A 72 -2.42 -1.37 -12.07
CA ALA A 72 -2.97 -2.58 -12.67
C ALA A 72 -2.26 -2.96 -13.97
N VAL A 73 -1.98 -1.99 -14.86
CA VAL A 73 -1.23 -2.21 -16.10
C VAL A 73 0.18 -2.70 -15.81
N ALA A 74 0.89 -2.07 -14.87
CA ALA A 74 2.21 -2.52 -14.44
C ALA A 74 2.15 -3.94 -13.87
N GLY A 75 1.17 -4.23 -13.01
CA GLY A 75 0.94 -5.56 -12.47
C GLY A 75 0.73 -6.60 -13.57
N VAL A 76 -0.14 -6.33 -14.55
CA VAL A 76 -0.35 -7.22 -15.70
C VAL A 76 0.95 -7.42 -16.48
N PHE A 77 1.73 -6.37 -16.73
CA PHE A 77 3.00 -6.49 -17.46
C PHE A 77 4.05 -7.35 -16.74
N PHE A 78 4.15 -7.26 -15.41
CA PHE A 78 5.15 -8.02 -14.64
C PHE A 78 4.68 -9.44 -14.25
N LEU A 79 3.37 -9.71 -14.32
CA LEU A 79 2.79 -11.02 -13.98
C LEU A 79 2.52 -11.91 -15.21
N ASN A 80 2.66 -11.39 -16.43
CA ASN A 80 2.67 -12.15 -17.69
C ASN A 80 4.11 -12.40 -18.16
#